data_AF-A0A538QFJ4-F1
#
_entry.id   AF-A0A538QFJ4-F1
#
_cell.length_a   1.000
_cell.length_b   1.000
_cell.length_c   1.000
_cell.angle_alpha   90.00
_cell.angle_beta   90.00
_cell.angle_gamma   90.00
#
_symmetry.space_group_name_H-M   'P 1'
#
loop_
_entity.id
_entity.type
_entity.pdbx_description
1 polymer ?
#
loop_
_entity_poly.entity_id
_entity_poly.type
_entity_poly.pdbx_seq_one_letter_code
_entity_poly.pdbx_strand_id
1 'polypeptide(L)'
;MVHPNQQLYENHKQIVLAADRKPHQLSDIADRLRTRFARGLLADIELPELEVRLAILREKTAQLPATIHSIAVCLARTELYV
;
A
#
# COMPACT_ATOMS: atom_id res chain seq x y z
N MET A 1 -8.61 12.84 -30.45
CA MET A 1 -9.01 11.60 -29.77
C MET A 1 -8.77 11.79 -28.27
N VAL A 2 -9.82 11.73 -27.45
CA VAL A 2 -9.73 12.01 -26.00
C VAL A 2 -9.13 10.80 -25.29
N HIS A 3 -8.10 11.00 -24.47
CA HIS A 3 -7.50 9.92 -23.69
C HIS A 3 -8.50 9.45 -22.60
N PRO A 4 -8.66 8.13 -22.35
CA PRO A 4 -9.60 7.59 -21.36
C PRO A 4 -9.46 8.21 -19.96
N ASN A 5 -8.24 8.61 -19.62
CA ASN A 5 -7.91 9.26 -18.34
C ASN A 5 -8.58 10.62 -18.16
N GLN A 6 -8.92 11.35 -19.23
CA GLN A 6 -9.48 12.71 -19.09
C GLN A 6 -10.94 12.69 -18.62
N GLN A 7 -11.71 11.63 -18.96
CA GLN A 7 -13.12 11.49 -18.61
C GLN A 7 -13.38 11.18 -17.12
N LEU A 8 -12.46 10.48 -16.45
CA LEU A 8 -12.55 10.27 -14.98
C LEU A 8 -12.25 11.56 -14.21
N TYR A 9 -11.44 12.45 -14.80
CA TYR A 9 -10.97 13.69 -14.18
C TYR A 9 -12.00 14.82 -14.25
N GLU A 10 -12.73 14.96 -15.37
CA GLU A 10 -13.78 15.97 -15.53
C GLU A 10 -14.98 15.73 -14.59
N ASN A 11 -15.17 14.48 -14.14
CA ASN A 11 -16.27 14.05 -13.29
C ASN A 11 -16.03 14.17 -11.76
N HIS A 12 -14.99 14.90 -11.32
CA HIS A 12 -14.70 15.14 -9.89
C HIS A 12 -14.67 13.86 -9.03
N LYS A 13 -14.26 12.73 -9.61
CA LYS A 13 -14.18 11.46 -8.88
C LYS A 13 -12.92 11.45 -8.02
N GLN A 14 -13.02 10.86 -6.82
CA GLN A 14 -11.87 10.63 -5.95
C GLN A 14 -10.97 9.58 -6.60
N ILE A 15 -9.67 9.89 -6.70
CA ILE A 15 -8.65 9.00 -7.28
C ILE A 15 -7.65 8.69 -6.17
N VAL A 16 -7.45 7.39 -5.90
CA VAL A 16 -6.44 6.89 -4.98
C VAL A 16 -5.41 6.11 -5.79
N LEU A 17 -4.14 6.41 -5.58
CA LEU A 17 -3.03 5.73 -6.23
C LEU A 17 -2.12 5.15 -5.15
N ALA A 18 -1.85 3.85 -5.24
CA ALA A 18 -0.84 3.19 -4.42
C ALA A 18 0.37 2.89 -5.31
N ALA A 19 1.56 3.21 -4.83
CA ALA A 19 2.80 2.96 -5.53
C ALA A 19 3.91 2.64 -4.52
N ASP A 20 4.80 1.73 -4.89
CA ASP A 20 5.95 1.35 -4.06
C ASP A 20 7.04 2.43 -4.03
N ARG A 21 6.90 3.47 -4.86
CA ARG A 21 7.86 4.56 -5.02
C ARG A 21 7.15 5.89 -4.96
N LYS A 22 7.87 6.91 -4.47
CA LYS A 22 7.34 8.27 -4.36
C LYS A 22 6.93 8.82 -5.73
N PRO A 23 5.95 9.75 -5.80
CA PRO A 23 5.47 10.28 -7.08
C PRO A 23 6.57 10.78 -8.01
N HIS A 24 7.62 11.41 -7.46
CA HIS A 24 8.75 11.92 -8.23
C HIS A 24 9.59 10.84 -8.95
N GLN A 25 9.57 9.60 -8.48
CA GLN A 25 10.34 8.49 -9.01
C GLN A 25 9.56 7.63 -10.02
N LEU A 26 8.27 7.91 -10.22
CA LEU A 26 7.42 7.19 -11.17
C LEU A 26 7.66 7.71 -12.59
N SER A 27 8.65 7.16 -13.30
CA SER A 27 9.01 7.53 -14.68
C SER A 27 7.88 7.28 -15.69
N ASP A 28 7.01 6.32 -15.40
CA ASP A 28 6.07 5.75 -16.37
C ASP A 28 4.71 6.48 -16.39
N ILE A 29 4.54 7.53 -15.57
CA ILE A 29 3.33 8.36 -15.53
C ILE A 29 3.59 9.75 -16.11
N ALA A 30 2.57 10.32 -16.75
CA ALA A 30 2.63 11.66 -17.32
C ALA A 30 2.91 12.72 -16.24
N ASP A 31 3.78 13.70 -16.56
CA ASP A 31 4.23 14.73 -15.62
C ASP A 31 3.08 15.50 -14.95
N ARG A 32 2.00 15.78 -15.69
CA ARG A 32 0.79 16.42 -15.14
C ARG A 32 0.16 15.65 -13.97
N LEU A 33 0.23 14.31 -13.99
CA LEU A 33 -0.26 13.47 -12.91
C LEU A 33 0.70 13.47 -11.73
N ARG A 34 2.01 13.42 -12.01
CA ARG A 34 3.07 13.51 -11.01
C ARG A 34 2.94 14.79 -10.17
N THR A 35 2.79 15.95 -10.82
CA THR A 35 2.63 17.24 -10.11
C THR A 35 1.34 17.30 -9.30
N ARG A 36 0.25 16.67 -9.77
CA ARG A 36 -1.02 16.65 -9.04
C ARG A 36 -0.95 15.77 -7.80
N PHE A 37 -0.38 14.56 -7.91
CA PHE A 37 -0.20 13.67 -6.76
C PHE A 37 0.74 14.27 -5.72
N ALA A 38 1.80 14.97 -6.15
CA ALA A 38 2.69 15.68 -5.24
C ALA A 38 2.00 16.83 -4.47
N ARG A 39 0.89 17.37 -4.98
CA ARG A 39 0.07 18.40 -4.33
C ARG A 39 -1.16 17.85 -3.61
N GLY A 40 -1.40 16.54 -3.70
CA GLY A 40 -2.50 15.85 -3.03
C GLY A 40 -2.13 15.37 -1.62
N LEU A 41 -2.98 14.53 -1.04
CA LEU A 41 -2.68 13.84 0.22
C LEU A 41 -1.65 12.74 -0.06
N LEU A 42 -0.45 12.89 0.50
CA LEU A 42 0.59 11.88 0.46
C LEU A 42 0.59 11.15 1.80
N ALA A 43 0.40 9.84 1.76
CA ALA A 43 0.56 8.95 2.89
C ALA A 43 1.69 7.98 2.57
N ASP A 44 2.80 8.11 3.28
CA ASP A 44 3.89 7.14 3.24
C ASP A 44 3.52 5.97 4.17
N ILE A 45 3.80 4.74 3.72
CA ILE A 45 3.59 3.52 4.52
C ILE A 45 4.97 3.01 4.91
N GLU A 46 5.26 3.04 6.20
CA GLU A 46 6.52 2.55 6.76
C GLU A 46 6.34 1.17 7.39
N LEU A 47 7.45 0.46 7.56
CA LEU A 47 7.44 -0.84 8.23
C LEU A 47 7.06 -0.64 9.70
N PRO A 48 5.99 -1.28 10.20
CA PRO A 48 5.58 -1.15 11.58
C PRO A 48 6.59 -1.81 12.53
N GLU A 49 6.69 -1.31 13.75
CA GLU A 49 7.51 -1.91 14.81
C GLU A 49 7.04 -3.33 15.19
N LEU A 50 7.91 -4.09 15.86
CA LEU A 50 7.66 -5.49 16.20
C LEU A 50 6.36 -5.70 16.98
N GLU A 51 6.04 -4.79 17.90
CA GLU A 51 4.80 -4.85 18.69
C GLU A 51 3.55 -4.76 17.78
N VAL A 52 3.54 -3.80 16.86
CA VAL A 52 2.45 -3.60 15.90
C VAL A 52 2.38 -4.75 14.90
N ARG A 53 3.53 -5.28 14.45
CA ARG A 53 3.59 -6.47 13.59
C ARG A 53 2.95 -7.69 14.27
N LEU A 54 3.21 -7.89 15.56
CA LEU A 54 2.60 -8.96 16.34
C LEU A 54 1.09 -8.76 16.51
N ALA A 55 0.64 -7.53 16.75
CA ALA A 55 -0.79 -7.21 16.84
C ALA A 55 -1.51 -7.53 15.52
N ILE A 56 -0.96 -7.12 14.38
CA ILE A 56 -1.50 -7.43 13.04
C ILE A 56 -1.52 -8.94 12.81
N LEU A 57 -0.45 -9.65 13.18
CA LEU A 57 -0.36 -11.10 12.99
C LEU A 57 -1.37 -11.86 13.85
N ARG A 58 -1.60 -11.43 15.10
CA ARG A 58 -2.64 -11.98 15.98
C ARG A 58 -4.03 -11.77 15.38
N GLU A 59 -4.32 -10.57 14.89
CA GLU A 59 -5.59 -10.24 14.26
C GLU A 59 -5.82 -11.09 12.99
N LYS A 60 -4.81 -11.18 12.12
CA LYS A 60 -4.90 -11.99 10.89
C LYS A 60 -5.06 -13.48 11.17
N THR A 61 -4.37 -14.02 12.18
CA THR A 61 -4.45 -15.44 12.53
C THR A 61 -5.77 -15.80 13.21
N ALA A 62 -6.43 -14.87 13.89
CA ALA A 62 -7.77 -15.07 14.42
C ALA A 62 -8.84 -15.19 13.31
N GLN A 63 -8.60 -14.56 12.16
CA GLN A 63 -9.50 -14.60 11.00
C GLN A 63 -9.22 -15.79 10.06
N LEU A 64 -8.13 -16.53 10.28
CA LEU A 64 -7.71 -17.67 9.45
C LEU A 64 -7.99 -19.01 10.17
N PRO A 65 -8.21 -20.10 9.42
CA PRO A 65 -8.45 -21.42 10.02
C PRO A 65 -7.24 -21.90 10.83
N ALA A 66 -7.51 -22.55 11.97
CA ALA A 66 -6.57 -22.86 13.05
C ALA A 66 -5.27 -23.59 12.63
N THR A 67 -5.25 -24.26 11.48
CA THR A 67 -4.07 -24.95 10.94
C THR A 67 -2.91 -24.01 10.63
N ILE A 68 -3.18 -22.75 10.27
CA ILE A 68 -2.13 -21.76 9.92
C ILE A 68 -1.58 -21.04 11.17
N HIS A 69 -2.29 -21.14 12.31
CA HIS A 69 -1.95 -20.44 13.55
C HIS A 69 -0.56 -20.85 14.09
N SER A 70 -0.20 -22.13 14.01
CA SER A 70 1.11 -22.63 14.48
C SER A 70 2.26 -22.25 13.55
N ILE A 71 2.03 -22.21 12.23
CA ILE A 71 3.07 -21.91 11.23
C ILE A 71 3.40 -20.41 11.22
N ALA A 72 2.39 -19.53 11.32
CA ALA A 72 2.60 -18.08 11.32
C ALA A 72 3.41 -17.60 12.53
N VAL A 73 3.16 -18.18 13.71
CA VAL A 73 3.93 -17.89 14.93
C VAL A 73 5.35 -18.46 14.85
N CYS A 74 5.54 -19.61 14.20
CA CYS A 74 6.86 -20.21 14.00
C CYS A 74 7.73 -19.36 13.06
N LEU A 75 7.16 -18.88 11.94
CA LEU A 75 7.84 -18.01 10.99
C LEU A 75 8.16 -16.62 11.55
N ALA A 76 7.37 -16.09 12.49
CA ALA A 76 7.69 -14.83 13.16
C ALA A 76 8.84 -14.94 14.18
N ARG A 77 9.19 -16.17 14.60
CA ARG A 77 10.26 -16.44 15.58
C ARG A 77 11.61 -16.75 14.93
N THR A 78 11.59 -17.19 13.67
CA THR A 78 12.75 -17.19 12.79
C THR A 78 12.82 -15.82 12.11
N GLU A 79 13.90 -15.07 12.26
CA GLU A 79 14.08 -13.73 11.63
C GLU A 79 14.14 -13.79 10.09
N LEU A 80 13.06 -14.23 9.44
CA LEU A 80 12.95 -14.47 8.01
C LEU A 80 11.72 -13.73 7.48
N TYR A 81 11.76 -12.40 7.62
CA TYR A 81 11.24 -11.41 6.68
C TYR A 81 11.51 -10.03 7.29
N VAL A 82 12.74 -9.56 7.09
CA VAL A 82 13.07 -8.14 6.93
C VAL A 82 13.56 -8.00 5.49
#